data_AF-G8M2A2-F1
#
_entry.id   AF-G8M2A2-F1
#
_cell.length_a   1.000
_cell.length_b   1.000
_cell.length_c   1.000
_cell.angle_alpha   90.00
_cell.angle_beta   90.00
_cell.angle_gamma   90.00
#
_symmetry.space_group_name_H-M   'P 1'
#
loop_
_entity.id
_entity.type
_entity.pdbx_description
1 polymer ?
#
loop_
_entity_poly.entity_id
_entity_poly.type
_entity_poly.pdbx_seq_one_letter_code
_entity_poly.pdbx_strand_id
1 'polypeptide(L)'
;MVHNQCGDSARVDDEIRKSSELPVIKRGTKEWDDAVEIIRNSRRSNFRVETASDANALLKEARGNMNHYKQYSYEKIKYKKGYETHNIKNARELTVGNDLQHIKWREGKSRGHIFYDKPN
;
A
#
# COMPACT_ATOMS: atom_id res chain seq x y z
N MET A 1 45.01 -4.50 19.55
CA MET A 1 43.73 -5.22 19.44
C MET A 1 42.65 -4.19 19.16
N VAL A 2 42.14 -4.18 17.94
CA VAL A 2 41.01 -3.34 17.51
C VAL A 2 39.72 -4.03 17.93
N HIS A 3 39.01 -3.46 18.90
CA HIS A 3 37.65 -3.87 19.20
C HIS A 3 36.69 -3.00 18.39
N ASN A 4 36.13 -3.60 17.35
CA ASN A 4 35.06 -3.08 16.53
C ASN A 4 33.73 -3.50 17.17
N GLN A 5 32.95 -2.55 17.68
CA GLN A 5 31.53 -2.70 18.06
C GLN A 5 30.82 -1.53 17.37
N CYS A 6 30.22 -1.70 16.19
CA CYS A 6 28.91 -2.32 15.92
C CYS A 6 27.73 -1.53 16.51
N GLY A 7 27.06 -0.79 15.62
CA GLY A 7 25.61 -0.67 15.61
C GLY A 7 25.01 0.41 16.50
N ASP A 8 25.21 1.69 16.16
CA ASP A 8 24.28 2.72 16.58
C ASP A 8 22.94 2.49 15.89
N SER A 9 22.06 1.84 16.65
CA SER A 9 20.64 1.67 16.39
C SER A 9 20.00 3.06 16.42
N ALA A 10 20.06 3.75 15.27
CA ALA A 10 19.18 4.87 15.01
C ALA A 10 17.75 4.34 15.02
N ARG A 11 17.09 4.47 16.17
CA ARG A 11 15.63 4.56 16.26
C ARG A 11 15.26 5.82 15.47
N VAL A 12 15.11 5.68 14.16
CA VAL A 12 14.33 6.61 13.37
C VAL A 12 12.92 6.47 13.91
N ASP A 13 12.46 7.49 14.62
CA ASP A 13 11.04 7.75 14.79
C ASP A 13 10.36 7.43 13.45
N ASP A 14 9.38 6.53 13.49
CA ASP A 14 8.51 6.14 12.39
C ASP A 14 7.69 7.40 12.04
N GLU A 15 8.33 8.40 11.44
CA GLU A 15 7.65 9.49 10.74
C GLU A 15 6.70 8.77 9.81
N ILE A 16 5.41 8.96 10.07
CA ILE A 16 4.35 8.48 9.21
C ILE A 16 4.53 9.23 7.89
N ARG A 17 5.38 8.69 7.00
CA ARG A 17 5.67 9.27 5.69
C ARG A 17 4.33 9.45 5.01
N LYS A 18 4.05 10.68 4.58
CA LYS A 18 2.78 10.95 3.91
C LYS A 18 2.70 10.09 2.66
N SER A 19 1.51 9.62 2.32
CA SER A 19 1.36 8.82 1.12
C SER A 19 1.77 9.60 -0.14
N SER A 20 1.63 10.93 -0.11
CA SER A 20 2.15 11.87 -1.12
C SER A 20 3.68 12.03 -1.19
N GLU A 21 4.43 11.49 -0.24
CA GLU A 21 5.91 11.49 -0.25
C GLU A 21 6.47 10.19 -0.84
N LEU A 22 5.62 9.19 -1.10
CA LEU A 22 6.02 7.99 -1.83
C LEU A 22 6.31 8.31 -3.30
N PRO A 23 7.35 7.69 -3.90
CA PRO A 23 7.61 7.83 -5.32
C PRO A 23 6.42 7.27 -6.12
N VAL A 24 6.05 7.98 -7.18
CA VAL A 24 4.99 7.54 -8.09
C VAL A 24 5.56 6.46 -9.01
N ILE A 25 5.02 5.25 -8.90
CA ILE A 25 5.37 4.11 -9.74
C ILE A 25 4.51 4.15 -11.00
N LYS A 26 5.15 3.97 -12.16
CA LYS A 26 4.52 4.03 -13.48
C LYS A 26 4.52 2.67 -14.15
N ARG A 27 3.44 2.33 -14.84
CA ARG A 27 3.34 1.07 -15.56
C ARG A 27 4.43 0.94 -16.62
N GLY A 28 4.99 -0.27 -16.75
CA GLY A 28 6.06 -0.56 -17.72
C GLY A 28 7.46 -0.10 -17.29
N THR A 29 7.63 0.27 -16.03
CA THR A 29 8.94 0.59 -15.44
C THR A 29 9.43 -0.57 -14.58
N LYS A 30 10.73 -0.62 -14.29
CA LYS A 30 11.28 -1.66 -13.40
C LYS A 30 10.67 -1.57 -12.00
N GLU A 31 10.40 -0.37 -11.53
CA GLU A 31 9.77 -0.12 -10.23
C GLU A 31 8.35 -0.71 -10.16
N TRP A 32 7.65 -0.80 -11.29
CA TRP A 32 6.36 -1.49 -11.37
C TRP A 32 6.52 -2.99 -11.15
N ASP A 33 7.45 -3.62 -11.85
CA ASP A 33 7.71 -5.06 -11.72
C ASP A 33 8.19 -5.40 -10.31
N ASP A 34 9.06 -4.57 -9.73
CA ASP A 34 9.51 -4.70 -8.34
C ASP A 34 8.32 -4.57 -7.37
N ALA A 35 7.39 -3.63 -7.62
CA ALA A 35 6.20 -3.47 -6.80
C ALA A 35 5.24 -4.67 -6.92
N VAL A 36 5.08 -5.23 -8.12
CA VAL A 36 4.31 -6.47 -8.33
C VAL A 36 4.88 -7.61 -7.50
N GLU A 37 6.21 -7.82 -7.55
CA GLU A 37 6.87 -8.86 -6.78
C GLU A 37 6.82 -8.63 -5.27
N ILE A 38 6.98 -7.38 -4.81
CA ILE A 38 6.82 -7.04 -3.40
C ILE A 38 5.39 -7.30 -2.95
N ILE A 39 4.37 -6.88 -3.72
CA ILE A 39 2.98 -7.16 -3.36
C ILE A 39 2.75 -8.66 -3.29
N ARG A 40 3.28 -9.48 -4.23
CA ARG A 40 3.14 -10.95 -4.23
C ARG A 40 3.74 -11.60 -2.99
N ASN A 41 4.96 -11.22 -2.64
CA ASN A 41 5.77 -11.98 -1.69
C ASN A 41 5.76 -11.39 -0.27
N SER A 42 5.40 -10.12 -0.11
CA SER A 42 5.40 -9.43 1.20
C SER A 42 4.05 -9.51 1.92
N ARG A 43 4.10 -9.56 3.25
CA ARG A 43 2.91 -9.46 4.11
C ARG A 43 2.32 -8.06 4.17
N ARG A 44 3.15 -7.03 3.96
CA ARG A 44 2.76 -5.63 3.99
C ARG A 44 3.44 -4.88 2.85
N SER A 45 2.70 -4.01 2.18
CA SER A 45 3.25 -3.10 1.18
C SER A 45 2.40 -1.84 1.06
N ASN A 46 3.06 -0.73 0.73
CA ASN A 46 2.44 0.56 0.49
C ASN A 46 3.10 1.16 -0.76
N PHE A 47 2.32 1.50 -1.77
CA PHE A 47 2.80 2.04 -3.04
C PHE A 47 1.97 3.20 -3.50
N ARG A 48 2.54 4.10 -4.31
CA ARG A 48 1.81 5.19 -4.95
C ARG A 48 1.93 5.07 -6.46
N VAL A 49 0.84 5.31 -7.16
CA VAL A 49 0.75 5.34 -8.62
C VAL A 49 0.01 6.60 -9.07
N GLU A 50 0.01 6.88 -10.37
CA GLU A 50 -0.57 8.12 -10.88
C GLU A 50 -2.11 8.13 -10.83
N THR A 51 -2.75 6.99 -11.15
CA THR A 51 -4.20 6.92 -11.36
C THR A 51 -4.87 5.76 -10.60
N ALA A 52 -6.16 5.91 -10.31
CA ALA A 52 -6.97 4.81 -9.77
C ALA A 52 -6.99 3.58 -10.69
N SER A 53 -6.93 3.80 -12.01
CA SER A 53 -6.81 2.72 -13.00
C SER A 53 -5.49 1.96 -12.88
N ASP A 54 -4.38 2.65 -12.63
CA ASP A 54 -3.09 2.01 -12.37
C ASP A 54 -3.07 1.29 -11.03
N ALA A 55 -3.75 1.82 -10.01
CA ALA A 55 -3.81 1.15 -8.70
C ALA A 55 -4.53 -0.20 -8.81
N ASN A 56 -5.63 -0.23 -9.57
CA ASN A 56 -6.35 -1.46 -9.88
C ASN A 56 -5.51 -2.43 -10.72
N ALA A 57 -4.79 -1.93 -11.72
CA ALA A 57 -3.96 -2.77 -12.57
C ALA A 57 -2.81 -3.40 -11.79
N LEU A 58 -2.10 -2.61 -10.96
CA LEU A 58 -1.01 -3.10 -10.11
C LEU A 58 -1.50 -4.19 -9.16
N LEU A 59 -2.64 -3.96 -8.50
CA LEU A 59 -3.22 -4.96 -7.60
C LEU A 59 -3.62 -6.24 -8.34
N LYS A 60 -4.28 -6.08 -9.50
CA LYS A 60 -4.74 -7.22 -10.32
C LYS A 60 -3.58 -8.05 -10.82
N GLU A 61 -2.49 -7.41 -11.24
CA GLU A 61 -1.28 -8.09 -11.70
C GLU A 61 -0.57 -8.85 -10.58
N ALA A 62 -0.54 -8.28 -9.38
CA ALA A 62 0.15 -8.87 -8.24
C ALA A 62 -0.66 -9.94 -7.49
N ARG A 63 -1.98 -9.74 -7.31
CA ARG A 63 -2.84 -10.62 -6.50
C ARG A 63 -3.92 -11.35 -7.29
N GLY A 64 -4.00 -11.09 -8.59
CA GLY A 64 -5.04 -11.62 -9.46
C GLY A 64 -6.41 -11.02 -9.17
N ASN A 65 -7.46 -11.78 -9.47
CA ASN A 65 -8.81 -11.34 -9.22
C ASN A 65 -9.09 -11.25 -7.71
N MET A 66 -9.45 -10.06 -7.26
CA MET A 66 -9.88 -9.76 -5.90
C MET A 66 -11.27 -9.13 -5.94
N ASN A 67 -12.13 -9.51 -5.00
CA ASN A 67 -13.46 -8.91 -4.88
C ASN A 67 -13.33 -7.46 -4.39
N HIS A 68 -14.03 -6.55 -5.07
CA HIS A 68 -14.21 -5.19 -4.61
C HIS A 68 -15.34 -5.14 -3.59
N TYR A 69 -15.06 -4.64 -2.39
CA TYR A 69 -16.02 -4.44 -1.32
C TYR A 69 -16.27 -2.96 -1.08
N LYS A 70 -17.43 -2.64 -0.49
CA LYS A 70 -17.72 -1.27 -0.03
C LYS A 70 -16.68 -0.86 1.02
N GLN A 71 -16.34 0.42 1.06
CA GLN A 71 -15.47 1.00 2.08
C GLN A 71 -15.91 0.57 3.50
N TYR A 72 -14.95 0.13 4.33
CA TYR A 72 -15.12 -0.39 5.69
C TYR A 72 -15.89 -1.71 5.81
N SER A 73 -16.04 -2.49 4.74
CA SER A 73 -16.74 -3.78 4.81
C SER A 73 -15.98 -4.79 5.66
N TYR A 74 -14.65 -4.82 5.60
CA TYR A 74 -13.81 -5.77 6.33
C TYR A 74 -14.04 -5.71 7.84
N GLU A 75 -14.34 -4.54 8.38
CA GLU A 75 -14.64 -4.37 9.81
C GLU A 75 -15.86 -5.18 10.23
N LYS A 76 -16.85 -5.31 9.34
CA LYS A 76 -18.12 -5.99 9.57
C LYS A 76 -18.09 -7.45 9.16
N ILE A 77 -17.60 -7.75 7.95
CA ILE A 77 -17.73 -9.08 7.33
C ILE A 77 -16.47 -9.93 7.37
N LYS A 78 -15.31 -9.35 7.72
CA LYS A 78 -14.01 -10.03 7.87
C LYS A 78 -13.67 -10.98 6.70
N TYR A 79 -13.83 -10.50 5.46
CA TYR A 79 -13.55 -11.32 4.27
C TYR A 79 -12.09 -11.81 4.22
N LYS A 80 -11.89 -12.98 3.60
CA LYS A 80 -10.55 -13.58 3.47
C LYS A 80 -9.67 -12.90 2.42
N LYS A 81 -10.25 -12.53 1.27
CA LYS A 81 -9.55 -11.90 0.14
C LYS A 81 -10.42 -10.82 -0.50
N GLY A 82 -9.88 -9.63 -0.70
CA GLY A 82 -10.61 -8.51 -1.31
C GLY A 82 -9.95 -7.16 -1.08
N TYR A 83 -10.48 -6.14 -1.74
CA TYR A 83 -10.02 -4.77 -1.58
C TYR A 83 -11.19 -3.80 -1.44
N GLU A 84 -10.89 -2.65 -0.87
CA GLU A 84 -11.82 -1.54 -0.66
C GLU A 84 -11.18 -0.25 -1.19
N THR A 85 -11.99 0.63 -1.76
CA THR A 85 -11.53 1.96 -2.17
C THR A 85 -11.85 2.97 -1.07
N HIS A 86 -10.83 3.69 -0.61
CA HIS A 86 -10.88 4.61 0.51
C HIS A 86 -10.61 6.04 0.04
N ASN A 87 -11.32 7.00 0.64
CA ASN A 87 -11.17 8.42 0.34
C ASN A 87 -10.50 9.18 1.50
N ILE A 88 -9.89 10.31 1.13
CA ILE A 88 -9.20 11.25 2.01
C ILE A 88 -10.11 11.90 3.06
N LYS A 89 -11.44 11.92 2.84
CA LYS A 89 -12.39 12.64 3.71
C LYS A 89 -12.64 11.95 5.05
N ASN A 90 -12.12 10.74 5.27
CA ASN A 90 -12.31 10.02 6.53
C ASN A 90 -11.01 9.96 7.34
N ALA A 91 -10.95 10.75 8.42
CA ALA A 91 -9.89 10.82 9.42
C ALA A 91 -9.62 9.51 10.20
N ARG A 92 -10.14 8.36 9.75
CA ARG A 92 -9.99 7.06 10.41
C ARG A 92 -8.68 6.33 10.07
N GLU A 93 -7.93 6.81 9.08
CA GLU A 93 -6.65 6.20 8.63
C GLU A 93 -5.47 7.19 8.64
N LEU A 94 -5.46 8.13 9.59
CA LEU A 94 -4.37 9.11 9.75
C LEU A 94 -3.00 8.44 10.00
N THR A 95 -2.98 7.20 10.49
CA THR A 95 -1.75 6.48 10.86
C THR A 95 -0.97 5.87 9.69
N VAL A 96 -1.47 5.96 8.46
CA VAL A 96 -0.76 5.49 7.25
C VAL A 96 -0.41 6.63 6.29
N GLY A 97 -0.46 7.88 6.78
CA GLY A 97 -0.18 9.05 5.97
C GLY A 97 -1.28 9.33 4.93
N ASN A 98 -2.54 8.95 5.21
CA ASN A 98 -3.71 8.97 4.32
C ASN A 98 -4.11 10.38 3.86
N ASP A 99 -3.29 10.98 3.00
CA ASP A 99 -3.53 12.24 2.33
C ASP A 99 -3.87 12.06 0.83
N LEU A 100 -3.94 10.81 0.35
CA LEU A 100 -4.39 10.44 -0.98
C LEU A 100 -5.53 9.42 -0.95
N GLN A 101 -6.34 9.40 -2.01
CA GLN A 101 -7.24 8.28 -2.24
C GLN A 101 -6.44 7.00 -2.48
N HIS A 102 -6.98 5.86 -2.05
CA HIS A 102 -6.23 4.62 -2.14
C HIS A 102 -7.09 3.36 -2.16
N ILE A 103 -6.50 2.29 -2.67
CA ILE A 103 -7.02 0.93 -2.53
C ILE A 103 -6.39 0.29 -1.30
N LYS A 104 -7.22 -0.22 -0.39
CA LYS A 104 -6.79 -1.06 0.72
C LYS A 104 -7.10 -2.52 0.38
N TRP A 105 -6.06 -3.35 0.28
CA TRP A 105 -6.21 -4.75 -0.09
C TRP A 105 -5.84 -5.69 1.07
N ARG A 106 -6.43 -6.89 1.07
CA ARG A 106 -6.12 -7.95 2.02
C ARG A 106 -6.28 -9.32 1.39
N GLU A 107 -5.39 -10.23 1.78
CA GLU A 107 -5.50 -11.67 1.58
C GLU A 107 -4.96 -12.41 2.82
N GLY A 108 -5.87 -12.92 3.65
CA GLY A 108 -5.53 -13.53 4.94
C GLY A 108 -4.76 -12.57 5.86
N LYS A 109 -3.50 -12.92 6.15
CA LYS A 109 -2.60 -12.11 6.99
C LYS A 109 -1.84 -11.03 6.19
N SER A 110 -1.86 -11.09 4.87
CA SER A 110 -1.24 -10.10 3.99
C SER A 110 -2.20 -8.96 3.71
N ARG A 111 -1.69 -7.73 3.68
CA ARG A 111 -2.47 -6.51 3.45
C ARG A 111 -1.60 -5.36 2.98
N GLY A 112 -2.18 -4.38 2.33
CA GLY A 112 -1.43 -3.18 1.92
C GLY A 112 -2.31 -2.07 1.39
N HIS A 113 -1.67 -0.99 0.99
CA HIS A 113 -2.31 0.18 0.40
C HIS A 113 -1.67 0.53 -0.95
N ILE A 114 -2.48 0.95 -1.91
CA ILE A 114 -2.02 1.52 -3.17
C ILE A 114 -2.69 2.88 -3.33
N PHE A 115 -1.92 3.94 -3.11
CA PHE A 115 -2.34 5.34 -3.18
C PHE A 115 -2.30 5.84 -4.62
N TYR A 116 -3.15 6.80 -4.95
CA TYR A 116 -3.16 7.40 -6.28
C TYR A 116 -3.56 8.87 -6.27
N ASP A 117 -3.01 9.62 -7.22
CA ASP A 117 -3.21 11.07 -7.33
C ASP A 117 -4.52 11.42 -8.02
N LYS A 118 -4.86 10.69 -9.09
CA LYS A 118 -6.03 10.97 -9.94
C LYS A 118 -7.10 9.88 -9.74
N PRO A 119 -8.29 10.22 -9.19
CA PRO A 119 -9.42 9.30 -9.20
C PRO A 119 -9.95 9.10 -10.64
N ASN A 120 -10.70 8.02 -10.85
CA ASN A 120 -11.44 7.77 -12.08
C ASN A 120 -12.76 8.56 -12.10
#